data_AF-A0A8J3DSN2-F1
#
_entry.id   AF-A0A8J3DSN2-F1
#
_cell.length_a   1.000
_cell.length_b   1.000
_cell.length_c   1.000
_cell.angle_alpha   90.00
_cell.angle_beta   90.00
_cell.angle_gamma   90.00
#
_symmetry.space_group_name_H-M   'P 1'
#
loop_
_entity.id
_entity.type
_entity.pdbx_description
1 polymer ?
#
loop_
_entity_poly.entity_id
_entity_poly.type
_entity_poly.pdbx_seq_one_letter_code
_entity_poly.pdbx_strand_id
1 'polypeptide(L)'
;MLKRLSRARDYASQAQSTAVATRETSKLTADQTERDHWLDGETKIADAPDKHGDETHLWLRLLTCTTLIETEIRRGLREEFDFTLPRFDLLAQLERAENGMVLGEISKRMMVSAGNLTALVERLVESGHITRTTSPSDRRVQIVTLTPFGHSAFGEMAERHRAWLNNLFSGVSAEERDVLLAALAKLKISVRQGLAQER
;
A
#
# COMPACT_ATOMS: atom_id res chain seq x y z
N MET A 1 -1.83 -55.93 -17.40
CA MET A 1 -0.61 -55.07 -17.40
C MET A 1 -0.92 -53.58 -17.45
N LEU A 2 -1.93 -53.13 -18.21
CA LEU A 2 -2.27 -51.70 -18.41
C LEU A 2 -2.85 -50.95 -17.17
N LYS A 3 -3.51 -51.61 -16.22
CA LYS A 3 -4.06 -50.94 -15.01
C LYS A 3 -3.01 -50.54 -13.95
N ARG A 4 -1.82 -51.17 -13.94
CA ARG A 4 -0.74 -50.81 -12.98
C ARG A 4 0.05 -49.57 -13.42
N LEU A 5 0.13 -49.30 -14.73
CA LEU A 5 0.81 -48.13 -15.27
C LEU A 5 0.02 -46.82 -15.07
N SER A 6 -1.32 -46.89 -15.08
CA SER A 6 -2.18 -45.72 -14.81
C SER A 6 -2.01 -45.21 -13.36
N ARG A 7 -2.09 -46.11 -12.37
CA ARG A 7 -1.91 -45.74 -10.96
C ARG A 7 -0.53 -45.14 -10.68
N ALA A 8 0.53 -45.67 -11.29
CA ALA A 8 1.88 -45.13 -11.11
C ALA A 8 2.03 -43.68 -11.64
N ARG A 9 1.32 -43.34 -12.72
CA ARG A 9 1.29 -41.98 -13.27
C ARG A 9 0.49 -41.01 -12.38
N ASP A 10 -0.62 -41.47 -11.81
CA ASP A 10 -1.44 -40.66 -10.90
C ASP A 10 -0.69 -40.35 -9.59
N TYR A 11 0.02 -41.33 -9.02
CA TYR A 11 0.89 -41.12 -7.85
C TYR A 11 2.05 -40.15 -8.13
N ALA A 12 2.67 -40.23 -9.32
CA ALA A 12 3.76 -39.34 -9.69
C ALA A 12 3.29 -37.88 -9.87
N SER A 13 2.09 -37.67 -10.42
CA SER A 13 1.49 -36.34 -10.57
C SER A 13 1.10 -35.73 -9.22
N GLN A 14 0.53 -36.54 -8.32
CA GLN A 14 0.13 -36.10 -6.98
C GLN A 14 1.35 -35.78 -6.11
N ALA A 15 2.43 -36.57 -6.21
CA ALA A 15 3.71 -36.32 -5.55
C ALA A 15 4.44 -35.07 -6.08
N GLN A 16 4.36 -34.78 -7.39
CA GLN A 16 4.90 -33.55 -7.96
C GLN A 16 4.12 -32.30 -7.50
N SER A 17 2.79 -32.37 -7.44
CA SER A 17 1.95 -31.27 -6.95
C SER A 17 2.18 -30.96 -5.45
N THR A 18 2.32 -32.00 -4.61
CA THR A 18 2.66 -31.82 -3.19
C THR A 18 4.08 -31.30 -2.99
N ALA A 19 5.05 -31.75 -3.81
CA ALA A 19 6.42 -31.25 -3.74
C ALA A 19 6.55 -29.78 -4.17
N VAL A 20 5.76 -29.33 -5.16
CA VAL A 20 5.70 -27.91 -5.57
C VAL A 20 5.06 -27.04 -4.48
N ALA A 21 3.91 -27.46 -3.93
CA ALA A 21 3.25 -26.74 -2.84
C ALA A 21 4.14 -26.63 -1.60
N THR A 22 4.84 -27.71 -1.22
CA THR A 22 5.79 -27.71 -0.08
C THR A 22 6.98 -26.76 -0.33
N ARG A 23 7.43 -26.64 -1.59
CA ARG A 23 8.55 -25.77 -1.98
C ARG A 23 8.14 -24.29 -2.06
N GLU A 24 6.89 -24.01 -2.42
CA GLU A 24 6.30 -22.66 -2.38
C GLU A 24 6.04 -22.21 -0.95
N THR A 25 5.47 -23.07 -0.10
CA THR A 25 5.30 -22.75 1.33
C THR A 25 6.63 -22.55 2.03
N SER A 26 7.65 -23.37 1.71
CA SER A 26 8.99 -23.23 2.28
C SER A 26 9.72 -21.97 1.82
N LYS A 27 9.44 -21.48 0.59
CA LYS A 27 9.96 -20.20 0.08
C LYS A 27 9.25 -19.01 0.72
N LEU A 28 7.93 -19.07 0.87
CA LEU A 28 7.13 -18.06 1.56
C LEU A 28 7.58 -17.91 3.01
N THR A 29 7.83 -19.01 3.72
CA THR A 29 8.33 -18.98 5.10
C THR A 29 9.75 -18.44 5.20
N ALA A 30 10.62 -18.74 4.23
CA ALA A 30 11.99 -18.21 4.20
C ALA A 30 12.01 -16.69 3.92
N ASP A 31 11.19 -16.23 2.98
CA ASP A 31 11.01 -14.81 2.66
C ASP A 31 10.40 -14.04 3.85
N GLN A 32 9.45 -14.65 4.57
CA GLN A 32 8.91 -14.12 5.82
C GLN A 32 10.00 -14.00 6.89
N THR A 33 10.83 -15.04 7.07
CA THR A 33 11.88 -15.09 8.10
C THR A 33 13.02 -14.11 7.81
N GLU A 34 13.41 -13.92 6.55
CA GLU A 34 14.41 -12.93 6.14
C GLU A 34 13.89 -11.49 6.31
N ARG A 35 12.61 -11.26 6.00
CA ARG A 35 11.93 -9.98 6.27
C ARG A 35 11.89 -9.69 7.76
N ASP A 36 11.45 -10.64 8.58
CA ASP A 36 11.38 -10.51 10.04
C ASP A 36 12.77 -10.22 10.64
N HIS A 37 13.83 -10.89 10.15
CA HIS A 37 15.21 -10.64 10.55
C HIS A 37 15.72 -9.23 10.18
N TRP A 38 15.27 -8.67 9.05
CA TRP A 38 15.63 -7.31 8.62
C TRP A 38 14.86 -6.24 9.41
N LEU A 39 13.59 -6.49 9.72
CA LEU A 39 12.73 -5.65 10.56
C LEU A 39 13.27 -5.53 12.00
N ASP A 40 13.86 -6.60 12.54
CA ASP A 40 14.58 -6.59 13.82
C ASP A 40 15.95 -5.89 13.77
N GLY A 41 16.43 -5.54 12.57
CA GLY A 41 17.66 -4.78 12.37
C GLY A 41 17.62 -3.40 13.02
N GLU A 42 16.44 -2.79 13.13
CA GLU A 42 16.27 -1.48 13.76
C GLU A 42 16.40 -1.52 15.27
N THR A 43 15.92 -2.61 15.89
CA THR A 43 16.12 -2.88 17.31
C THR A 43 17.63 -3.07 17.57
N LYS A 44 18.33 -3.82 16.70
CA LYS A 44 19.79 -3.98 16.79
C LYS A 44 20.58 -2.70 16.53
N ILE A 45 20.08 -1.80 15.69
CA ILE A 45 20.69 -0.48 15.46
C ILE A 45 20.45 0.38 16.72
N ALA A 46 19.25 0.41 17.30
CA ALA A 46 18.94 1.13 18.55
C ALA A 46 19.81 0.69 19.74
N ASP A 47 20.27 -0.56 19.78
CA ASP A 47 21.16 -1.08 20.81
C ASP A 47 22.66 -0.79 20.55
N ALA A 48 23.03 -0.13 19.44
CA ALA A 48 24.42 0.21 19.09
C ALA A 48 24.81 1.58 19.69
N PRO A 49 25.63 1.65 20.77
CA PRO A 49 25.67 2.83 21.66
C PRO A 49 26.29 4.13 21.12
N ASP A 50 26.74 4.23 19.86
CA ASP A 50 27.64 5.33 19.48
C ASP A 50 27.81 5.63 17.97
N LYS A 51 26.88 5.23 17.08
CA LYS A 51 27.13 5.34 15.61
C LYS A 51 26.10 6.10 14.77
N HIS A 52 24.88 6.33 15.26
CA HIS A 52 23.86 7.08 14.53
C HIS A 52 23.07 7.95 15.52
N GLY A 53 22.77 9.21 15.16
CA GLY A 53 21.93 10.09 16.00
C GLY A 53 20.49 9.57 16.11
N ASP A 54 19.79 9.97 17.18
CA ASP A 54 18.39 9.61 17.47
C ASP A 54 17.45 9.80 16.25
N GLU A 55 17.77 10.75 15.36
CA GLU A 55 17.04 11.04 14.13
C GLU A 55 17.09 9.88 13.12
N THR A 56 18.24 9.20 13.00
CA THR A 56 18.38 8.04 12.10
C THR A 56 17.53 6.87 12.60
N HIS A 57 17.55 6.62 13.91
CA HIS A 57 16.72 5.57 14.52
C HIS A 57 15.24 5.85 14.34
N LEU A 58 14.82 7.10 14.55
CA LEU A 58 13.45 7.52 14.33
C LEU A 58 13.04 7.33 12.86
N TRP A 59 13.88 7.77 11.92
CA TRP A 59 13.61 7.60 10.48
C TRP A 59 13.43 6.13 10.11
N LEU A 60 14.34 5.26 10.53
CA LEU A 60 14.24 3.83 10.26
C LEU A 60 12.95 3.26 10.87
N ARG A 61 12.67 3.52 12.14
CA ARG A 61 11.44 3.05 12.80
C ARG A 61 10.18 3.47 12.05
N LEU A 62 10.13 4.70 11.54
CA LEU A 62 9.01 5.16 10.70
C LEU A 62 8.93 4.41 9.38
N LEU A 63 10.06 4.16 8.72
CA LEU A 63 10.14 3.41 7.48
C LEU A 63 9.66 1.96 7.65
N THR A 64 10.09 1.28 8.71
CA THR A 64 9.67 -0.10 9.00
C THR A 64 8.18 -0.18 9.32
N CYS A 65 7.67 0.68 10.21
CA CYS A 65 6.25 0.73 10.50
C CYS A 65 5.43 0.97 9.22
N THR A 66 5.85 1.93 8.38
CA THR A 66 5.20 2.21 7.09
C THR A 66 5.22 0.98 6.18
N THR A 67 6.37 0.33 6.05
CA THR A 67 6.54 -0.83 5.16
C THR A 67 5.67 -2.00 5.59
N LEU A 68 5.61 -2.30 6.89
CA LEU A 68 4.77 -3.34 7.46
C LEU A 68 3.28 -3.09 7.20
N ILE A 69 2.82 -1.88 7.50
CA ILE A 69 1.43 -1.48 7.31
C ILE A 69 1.05 -1.53 5.83
N GLU A 70 1.87 -0.96 4.95
CA GLU A 70 1.61 -0.97 3.52
C GLU A 70 1.63 -2.39 2.93
N THR A 71 2.48 -3.27 3.45
CA THR A 71 2.53 -4.68 3.00
C THR A 71 1.20 -5.37 3.24
N GLU A 72 0.63 -5.22 4.43
CA GLU A 72 -0.66 -5.79 4.77
C GLU A 72 -1.80 -5.15 3.98
N ILE A 73 -1.82 -3.82 3.84
CA ILE A 73 -2.83 -3.12 3.04
C ILE A 73 -2.78 -3.58 1.58
N ARG A 74 -1.57 -3.65 0.99
CA ARG A 74 -1.40 -4.12 -0.39
C ARG A 74 -1.86 -5.57 -0.56
N ARG A 75 -1.63 -6.42 0.43
CA ARG A 75 -2.09 -7.81 0.44
C ARG A 75 -3.62 -7.86 0.44
N GLY A 76 -4.27 -7.16 1.38
CA GLY A 76 -5.73 -7.10 1.50
C GLY A 76 -6.40 -6.54 0.24
N LEU A 77 -5.90 -5.44 -0.31
CA LEU A 77 -6.44 -4.84 -1.55
C LEU A 77 -6.35 -5.79 -2.75
N ARG A 78 -5.27 -6.56 -2.88
CA ARG A 78 -5.12 -7.53 -3.97
C ARG A 78 -6.04 -8.72 -3.81
N GLU A 79 -6.06 -9.32 -2.62
CA GLU A 79 -6.79 -10.56 -2.37
C GLU A 79 -8.30 -10.37 -2.30
N GLU A 80 -8.78 -9.28 -1.69
CA GLU A 80 -10.20 -9.03 -1.51
C GLU A 80 -10.84 -8.28 -2.70
N PHE A 81 -10.05 -7.51 -3.48
CA PHE A 81 -10.61 -6.56 -4.46
C PHE A 81 -9.93 -6.53 -5.84
N ASP A 82 -8.90 -7.34 -6.10
CA ASP A 82 -8.04 -7.22 -7.30
C ASP A 82 -7.56 -5.77 -7.54
N PHE A 83 -7.20 -5.09 -6.44
CA PHE A 83 -6.85 -3.69 -6.44
C PHE A 83 -5.41 -3.45 -5.99
N THR A 84 -4.88 -2.28 -6.37
CA THR A 84 -3.53 -1.86 -5.97
C THR A 84 -3.61 -0.64 -5.08
N LEU A 85 -2.65 -0.50 -4.16
CA LEU A 85 -2.59 0.65 -3.24
C LEU A 85 -2.60 2.00 -4.00
N PRO A 86 -1.83 2.22 -5.09
CA PRO A 86 -1.90 3.49 -5.82
C PRO A 86 -3.25 3.77 -6.47
N ARG A 87 -3.99 2.74 -6.91
CA ARG A 87 -5.36 2.92 -7.42
C ARG A 87 -6.29 3.31 -6.28
N PHE A 88 -6.16 2.67 -5.11
CA PHE A 88 -6.97 2.96 -3.93
C PHE A 88 -6.75 4.39 -3.46
N ASP A 89 -5.49 4.80 -3.34
CA ASP A 89 -5.12 6.15 -2.93
C ASP A 89 -5.67 7.21 -3.89
N LEU A 90 -5.68 6.94 -5.20
CA LEU A 90 -6.26 7.84 -6.19
C LEU A 90 -7.77 8.00 -5.96
N LEU A 91 -8.51 6.90 -5.77
CA LEU A 91 -9.94 6.98 -5.46
C LEU A 91 -10.18 7.73 -4.14
N ALA A 92 -9.33 7.52 -3.14
CA ALA A 92 -9.40 8.22 -1.86
C ALA A 92 -9.18 9.75 -2.01
N GLN A 93 -8.30 10.19 -2.92
CA GLN A 93 -8.14 11.62 -3.19
C GLN A 93 -9.37 12.21 -3.86
N LEU A 94 -9.98 11.47 -4.80
CA LEU A 94 -11.17 11.91 -5.52
C LEU A 94 -12.42 11.91 -4.64
N GLU A 95 -12.55 10.96 -3.71
CA GLU A 95 -13.68 10.91 -2.78
C GLU A 95 -13.79 12.19 -1.93
N ARG A 96 -12.64 12.77 -1.56
CA ARG A 96 -12.56 14.03 -0.81
C ARG A 96 -12.82 15.28 -1.66
N ALA A 97 -13.05 15.12 -2.96
CA ALA A 97 -13.20 16.22 -3.92
C ALA A 97 -14.53 16.10 -4.68
N GLU A 98 -15.59 16.73 -4.16
CA GLU A 98 -16.95 16.66 -4.72
C GLU A 98 -17.04 16.99 -6.22
N ASN A 99 -16.24 17.95 -6.69
CA ASN A 99 -16.23 18.39 -8.09
C ASN A 99 -15.17 17.68 -8.95
N GLY A 100 -14.51 16.66 -8.41
CA GLY A 100 -13.36 16.02 -9.01
C GLY A 100 -12.09 16.87 -8.92
N MET A 101 -11.05 16.39 -9.59
CA MET A 101 -9.72 16.97 -9.52
C MET A 101 -9.05 17.02 -10.88
N VAL A 102 -8.22 18.05 -11.08
CA VAL A 102 -7.34 18.10 -12.25
C VAL A 102 -6.13 17.18 -12.06
N LEU A 103 -5.67 16.54 -13.14
CA LEU A 103 -4.60 15.53 -13.06
C LEU A 103 -3.32 16.06 -12.41
N GLY A 104 -2.94 17.31 -12.69
CA GLY A 104 -1.76 17.94 -12.09
C GLY A 104 -1.88 18.15 -10.58
N GLU A 105 -3.10 18.28 -10.05
CA GLU A 105 -3.34 18.38 -8.61
C GLU A 105 -3.25 17.00 -7.95
N ILE A 106 -3.84 15.98 -8.59
CA ILE A 106 -3.74 14.59 -8.12
C ILE A 106 -2.27 14.16 -8.02
N SER A 107 -1.44 14.48 -9.03
CA SER A 107 0.00 14.18 -9.00
C SER A 107 0.72 14.81 -7.81
N LYS A 108 0.40 16.06 -7.47
CA LYS A 108 0.98 16.75 -6.31
C LYS A 108 0.54 16.12 -5.00
N ARG A 109 -0.74 15.73 -4.88
CA ARG A 109 -1.29 15.13 -3.64
C ARG A 109 -0.79 13.71 -3.39
N MET A 110 -0.62 12.92 -4.45
CA MET A 110 -0.13 11.55 -4.34
C MET A 110 1.39 11.46 -4.12
N MET A 111 2.14 12.55 -4.25
CA MET A 111 3.62 12.56 -4.19
C MET A 111 4.28 11.53 -5.12
N VAL A 112 3.61 11.16 -6.21
CA VAL A 112 4.12 10.23 -7.24
C VAL A 112 4.47 10.98 -8.53
N SER A 113 5.34 10.38 -9.35
CA SER A 113 5.69 10.93 -10.66
C SER A 113 4.47 10.98 -11.61
N ALA A 114 4.42 12.03 -12.45
CA ALA A 114 3.30 12.25 -13.37
C ALA A 114 3.10 11.11 -14.39
N GLY A 115 4.17 10.42 -14.80
CA GLY A 115 4.10 9.29 -15.74
C GLY A 115 3.37 8.07 -15.18
N ASN A 116 3.53 7.79 -13.88
CA ASN A 116 2.79 6.72 -13.21
C ASN A 116 1.30 7.05 -13.10
N LEU A 117 0.97 8.33 -12.97
CA LEU A 117 -0.41 8.77 -12.75
C LEU A 117 -1.29 8.58 -13.99
N THR A 118 -0.82 8.89 -15.19
CA THR A 118 -1.61 8.73 -16.42
C THR A 118 -2.08 7.29 -16.62
N ALA A 119 -1.18 6.32 -16.43
CA ALA A 119 -1.49 4.90 -16.52
C ALA A 119 -2.49 4.45 -15.45
N LEU A 120 -2.38 4.97 -14.21
CA LEU A 120 -3.35 4.68 -13.15
C LEU A 120 -4.74 5.18 -13.53
N VAL A 121 -4.84 6.41 -14.03
CA VAL A 121 -6.13 7.00 -14.42
C VAL A 121 -6.70 6.25 -15.63
N GLU A 122 -5.91 5.85 -16.61
CA GLU A 122 -6.39 5.03 -17.75
C GLU A 122 -7.04 3.74 -17.26
N ARG A 123 -6.33 2.96 -16.43
CA ARG A 123 -6.87 1.69 -15.90
C ARG A 123 -8.12 1.88 -15.06
N LEU A 124 -8.24 2.99 -14.33
CA LEU A 124 -9.42 3.30 -13.54
C LEU A 124 -10.61 3.76 -14.40
N VAL A 125 -10.37 4.41 -15.54
CA VAL A 125 -11.42 4.70 -16.53
C VAL A 125 -11.88 3.40 -17.19
N GLU A 126 -10.95 2.57 -17.65
CA GLU A 126 -11.24 1.28 -18.29
C GLU A 126 -12.04 0.34 -17.39
N SER A 127 -11.72 0.32 -16.09
CA SER A 127 -12.46 -0.45 -15.09
C SER A 127 -13.72 0.25 -14.56
N GLY A 128 -14.07 1.42 -15.10
CA GLY A 128 -15.32 2.13 -14.78
C GLY A 128 -15.36 2.87 -13.44
N HIS A 129 -14.27 2.93 -12.69
CA HIS A 129 -14.22 3.56 -11.37
C HIS A 129 -14.26 5.10 -11.45
N ILE A 130 -13.70 5.67 -12.52
CA ILE A 130 -13.61 7.12 -12.71
C ILE A 130 -14.02 7.50 -14.12
N THR A 131 -14.38 8.77 -14.30
CA THR A 131 -14.60 9.38 -15.61
C THR A 131 -13.70 10.60 -15.79
N ARG A 132 -13.47 10.97 -17.04
CA ARG A 132 -12.71 12.17 -17.42
C ARG A 132 -13.61 13.10 -18.22
N THR A 133 -13.65 14.36 -17.81
CA THR A 133 -14.35 15.42 -18.54
C THR A 133 -13.39 16.57 -18.82
N THR A 134 -13.56 17.24 -19.95
CA THR A 134 -12.86 18.50 -20.21
C THR A 134 -13.42 19.60 -19.32
N SER A 135 -12.55 20.42 -18.74
CA SER A 135 -12.99 21.59 -17.97
C SER A 135 -13.85 22.52 -18.84
N PRO A 136 -14.98 23.04 -18.32
CA PRO A 136 -15.78 24.05 -19.03
C PRO A 136 -15.01 25.34 -19.32
N SER A 137 -14.02 25.69 -18.50
CA SER A 137 -13.24 26.94 -18.60
C SER A 137 -12.00 26.81 -19.47
N ASP A 138 -11.43 25.62 -19.62
CA ASP A 138 -10.26 25.36 -20.46
C ASP A 138 -10.28 23.93 -21.00
N ARG A 139 -10.47 23.78 -22.32
CA ARG A 139 -10.49 22.47 -22.99
C ARG A 139 -9.17 21.70 -22.92
N ARG A 140 -8.07 22.36 -22.55
CA ARG A 140 -6.77 21.73 -22.33
C ARG A 140 -6.68 21.03 -20.97
N VAL A 141 -7.60 21.32 -20.06
CA VAL A 141 -7.63 20.77 -18.70
C VAL A 141 -8.62 19.62 -18.64
N GLN A 142 -8.17 18.48 -18.09
CA GLN A 142 -9.04 17.35 -17.78
C GLN A 142 -9.35 17.29 -16.28
N ILE A 143 -10.62 17.11 -15.96
CA ILE A 143 -11.14 16.87 -14.62
C ILE A 143 -11.47 15.39 -14.53
N VAL A 144 -10.99 14.76 -13.45
CA VAL A 144 -11.24 13.37 -13.11
C VAL A 144 -12.21 13.31 -11.95
N THR A 145 -13.26 12.51 -12.06
CA THR A 145 -14.27 12.30 -11.00
C THR A 145 -14.55 10.81 -10.80
N LEU A 146 -14.98 10.44 -9.59
CA LEU A 146 -15.53 9.12 -9.34
C LEU A 146 -16.85 8.93 -10.10
N THR A 147 -17.08 7.72 -10.60
CA THR A 147 -18.41 7.30 -11.05
C THR A 147 -19.25 6.82 -9.85
N PRO A 148 -20.56 6.62 -9.99
CA PRO A 148 -21.35 5.96 -8.95
C PRO A 148 -20.80 4.58 -8.56
N PHE A 149 -20.31 3.81 -9.54
CA PHE A 149 -19.62 2.55 -9.28
C PHE A 149 -18.33 2.76 -8.49
N GLY A 150 -17.51 3.75 -8.86
CA GLY A 150 -16.29 4.10 -8.14
C GLY A 150 -16.53 4.50 -6.69
N HIS A 151 -17.59 5.27 -6.41
CA HIS A 151 -17.98 5.61 -5.03
C HIS A 151 -18.34 4.37 -4.21
N SER A 152 -19.16 3.48 -4.78
CA SER A 152 -19.57 2.23 -4.10
C SER A 152 -18.37 1.32 -3.83
N ALA A 153 -17.54 1.08 -4.86
CA ALA A 153 -16.36 0.24 -4.75
C ALA A 153 -15.33 0.81 -3.76
N PHE A 154 -15.12 2.13 -3.78
CA PHE A 154 -14.25 2.78 -2.81
C PHE A 154 -14.79 2.65 -1.39
N GLY A 155 -16.10 2.82 -1.17
CA GLY A 155 -16.71 2.68 0.16
C GLY A 155 -16.48 1.29 0.76
N GLU A 156 -16.65 0.23 -0.03
CA GLU A 156 -16.39 -1.15 0.40
C GLU A 156 -14.91 -1.38 0.75
N MET A 157 -14.00 -0.94 -0.13
CA MET A 157 -12.56 -1.02 0.12
C MET A 157 -12.14 -0.22 1.35
N ALA A 158 -12.68 0.99 1.54
CA ALA A 158 -12.36 1.87 2.66
C ALA A 158 -12.78 1.27 4.00
N GLU A 159 -13.91 0.56 4.04
CA GLU A 159 -14.38 -0.13 5.23
C GLU A 159 -13.46 -1.30 5.61
N ARG A 160 -13.05 -2.12 4.63
CA ARG A 160 -12.08 -3.21 4.85
C ARG A 160 -10.71 -2.67 5.25
N HIS A 161 -10.25 -1.63 4.59
CA HIS A 161 -9.01 -0.92 4.91
C HIS A 161 -8.99 -0.42 6.36
N ARG A 162 -10.09 0.19 6.82
CA ARG A 162 -10.26 0.62 8.22
C ARG A 162 -10.17 -0.56 9.19
N ALA A 163 -10.79 -1.70 8.86
CA ALA A 163 -10.73 -2.89 9.69
C ALA A 163 -9.29 -3.46 9.81
N TRP A 164 -8.53 -3.50 8.71
CA TRP A 164 -7.13 -3.93 8.75
C TRP A 164 -6.27 -3.02 9.64
N LEU A 165 -6.42 -1.69 9.49
CA LEU A 165 -5.71 -0.72 10.33
C LEU A 165 -6.07 -0.86 11.82
N ASN A 166 -7.36 -1.04 12.13
CA ASN A 166 -7.81 -1.26 13.50
C ASN A 166 -7.15 -2.51 14.12
N ASN A 167 -7.00 -3.58 13.33
CA ASN A 167 -6.32 -4.79 13.79
C ASN A 167 -4.82 -4.56 13.99
N LEU A 168 -4.14 -3.92 13.03
CA LEU A 168 -2.71 -3.62 13.10
C LEU A 168 -2.36 -2.70 14.30
N PHE A 169 -3.27 -1.80 14.67
CA PHE A 169 -3.07 -0.85 15.78
C PHE A 169 -3.71 -1.30 17.09
N SER A 170 -4.23 -2.53 17.17
CA SER A 170 -4.93 -3.04 18.36
C SER A 170 -4.06 -3.07 19.63
N GLY A 171 -2.74 -3.16 19.49
CA GLY A 171 -1.78 -3.13 20.60
C GLY A 171 -1.38 -1.73 21.08
N VAL A 172 -1.84 -0.67 20.41
CA VAL A 172 -1.53 0.73 20.78
C VAL A 172 -2.78 1.36 21.37
N SER A 173 -2.71 1.81 22.63
CA SER A 173 -3.83 2.44 23.33
C SER A 173 -4.28 3.75 22.66
N ALA A 174 -5.46 4.27 23.03
CA ALA A 174 -5.95 5.53 22.47
C ALA A 174 -5.02 6.70 22.83
N GLU A 175 -4.56 6.72 24.07
CA GLU A 175 -3.66 7.73 24.62
C GLU A 175 -2.30 7.72 23.91
N GLU A 176 -1.73 6.54 23.66
CA GLU A 176 -0.48 6.40 22.90
C GLU A 176 -0.65 6.85 21.44
N ARG A 177 -1.79 6.55 20.80
CA ARG A 177 -2.07 7.04 19.45
C ARG A 177 -2.15 8.57 19.40
N ASP A 178 -2.76 9.20 20.40
CA ASP A 178 -2.85 10.67 20.47
C ASP A 178 -1.46 11.31 20.62
N VAL A 179 -0.60 10.74 21.47
CA VAL A 179 0.80 11.18 21.63
C VAL A 179 1.55 11.03 20.30
N LEU A 180 1.40 9.89 19.63
CA LEU A 180 2.08 9.62 18.37
C LEU A 180 1.62 10.57 17.25
N LEU A 181 0.31 10.83 17.14
CA LEU A 181 -0.25 11.80 16.20
C LEU A 181 0.31 13.20 16.42
N ALA A 182 0.41 13.65 17.67
CA ALA A 182 0.97 14.95 18.00
C ALA A 182 2.46 15.04 17.65
N ALA A 183 3.25 13.99 17.92
CA ALA A 183 4.67 13.93 17.57
C ALA A 183 4.89 13.94 16.05
N LEU A 184 4.13 13.12 15.31
CA LEU A 184 4.20 13.04 13.85
C LEU A 184 3.77 14.36 13.18
N ALA A 185 2.80 15.07 13.76
CA ALA A 185 2.41 16.40 13.27
C ALA A 185 3.57 17.40 13.35
N LYS A 186 4.31 17.41 14.47
CA LYS A 186 5.52 18.25 14.63
C LYS A 186 6.61 17.84 13.64
N LEU A 187 6.87 16.54 13.51
CA LEU A 187 7.86 16.01 12.56
C LEU A 187 7.54 16.45 11.13
N LYS A 188 6.28 16.34 10.70
CA LYS A 188 5.83 16.77 9.37
C LYS A 188 6.12 18.23 9.09
N ILE A 189 5.91 19.12 10.07
CA ILE A 189 6.22 20.55 9.93
C ILE A 189 7.73 20.75 9.77
N SER A 190 8.53 20.12 10.64
CA SER A 190 10.00 20.19 10.60
C SER A 190 10.56 19.73 9.25
N VAL A 191 10.11 18.58 8.74
CA VAL A 191 10.54 18.04 7.43
C VAL A 191 10.22 19.02 6.29
N ARG A 192 9.01 19.61 6.28
CA ARG A 192 8.62 20.58 5.24
C ARG A 192 9.49 21.84 5.28
N GLN A 193 9.88 22.30 6.47
CA GLN A 193 10.75 23.46 6.63
C GLN A 193 12.17 23.15 6.14
N GLY A 194 12.73 22.00 6.51
CA GLY A 194 14.06 21.57 6.03
C GLY A 194 14.13 21.49 4.51
N LEU A 195 13.14 20.85 3.87
CA LEU A 195 13.07 20.75 2.40
C LEU A 195 12.87 22.09 1.68
N ALA A 196 12.34 23.11 2.36
CA ALA A 196 12.14 24.44 1.79
C ALA A 196 13.39 25.33 1.91
N GLN A 197 14.25 25.09 2.89
CA GLN A 197 15.50 25.83 3.11
C GLN A 197 16.61 25.44 2.11
N GLU A 198 16.50 24.27 1.50
CA GLU A 198 17.44 23.76 0.48
C GLU A 198 17.10 24.22 -0.96
N ARG A 199 16.06 25.03 -1.13
CA ARG A 199 15.62 25.58 -2.43
C ARG A 199 15.91 27.07 -2.54
#